data_AF-A0A963TCY4-F1
#
_entry.id   AF-A0A963TCY4-F1
#
_cell.length_a   1.000
_cell.length_b   1.000
_cell.length_c   1.000
_cell.angle_alpha   90.00
_cell.angle_beta   90.00
_cell.angle_gamma   90.00
#
_symmetry.space_group_name_H-M   'P 1'
#
loop_
_entity.id
_entity.type
_entity.pdbx_description
1 polymer ?
#
loop_
_entity_poly.entity_id
_entity_poly.type
_entity_poly.pdbx_seq_one_letter_code
_entity_poly.pdbx_strand_id
1 'polypeptide(L)'
;MSTHSARRAAPADSTSVPATACFSVHAAADCSVMPRVVQVFAKRGLLPSQLHSSLGGDDGDQLQIDVQVPDVDARTADLLAQSLRQIVMVECVLTSEKRPAEAGEARAA
;
A
#
# COMPACT_ATOMS: atom_id res chain seq x y z
N MET A 1 -16.93 -1.95 28.57
CA MET A 1 -16.66 -0.49 28.63
C MET A 1 -15.15 -0.30 28.66
N SER A 2 -14.54 0.06 27.53
CA SER A 2 -13.10 0.38 27.47
C SER A 2 -12.92 1.63 26.60
N THR A 3 -12.53 2.72 27.23
CA THR A 3 -12.29 4.03 26.63
C THR A 3 -10.90 4.05 25.98
N HIS A 4 -10.83 4.31 24.67
CA HIS A 4 -9.57 4.57 23.98
C HIS A 4 -9.20 6.05 24.19
N SER A 5 -8.04 6.27 24.82
CA SER A 5 -7.47 7.60 25.07
C SER A 5 -6.87 8.17 23.78
N ALA A 6 -7.34 9.35 23.37
CA ALA A 6 -6.84 10.05 22.19
C ALA A 6 -5.46 10.69 22.47
N ARG A 7 -4.49 10.44 21.59
CA ARG A 7 -3.14 11.04 21.64
C ARG A 7 -3.18 12.42 20.96
N ARG A 8 -2.75 13.45 21.68
CA ARG A 8 -2.59 14.83 21.15
C ARG A 8 -1.40 14.90 20.20
N ALA A 9 -1.61 15.35 18.97
CA ALA A 9 -0.55 15.62 17.99
C ALA A 9 -0.01 17.05 18.13
N ALA A 10 1.31 17.22 18.01
CA ALA A 10 2.00 18.49 17.81
C ALA A 10 1.89 18.91 16.33
N PRO A 11 2.02 20.21 15.97
CA PRO A 11 1.75 20.65 14.61
C PRO A 11 2.91 20.22 13.71
N ALA A 12 2.63 19.34 12.74
CA ALA A 12 3.50 19.12 11.61
C ALA A 12 3.06 20.08 10.50
N ASP A 13 4.01 20.89 10.04
CA ASP A 13 3.92 21.79 8.91
C ASP A 13 3.72 21.01 7.59
N SER A 14 3.04 21.63 6.63
CA SER A 14 2.55 21.15 5.33
C SER A 14 1.43 20.09 5.35
N THR A 15 0.20 20.58 5.18
CA THR A 15 -1.04 19.81 4.99
C THR A 15 -1.05 19.09 3.63
N SER A 16 -0.13 18.14 3.41
CA SER A 16 -0.27 17.23 2.27
C SER A 16 -1.48 16.34 2.55
N VAL A 17 -2.53 16.46 1.74
CA VAL A 17 -3.68 15.55 1.79
C VAL A 17 -3.14 14.11 1.76
N PRO A 18 -3.50 13.26 2.74
CA PRO A 18 -2.97 11.90 2.77
C PRO A 18 -3.34 11.18 1.48
N ALA A 19 -2.32 10.73 0.76
CA ALA A 19 -2.47 9.95 -0.46
C ALA A 19 -2.56 8.47 -0.12
N THR A 20 -3.26 7.70 -0.95
CA THR A 20 -3.23 6.25 -0.90
C THR A 20 -2.03 5.77 -1.69
N ALA A 21 -1.07 5.12 -1.02
CA ALA A 21 0.05 4.47 -1.68
C ALA A 21 -0.43 3.14 -2.30
N CYS A 22 -0.14 2.95 -3.58
CA CYS A 22 -0.50 1.76 -4.35
C CYS A 22 0.77 1.01 -4.76
N PHE A 23 0.78 -0.30 -4.54
CA PHE A 23 1.88 -1.18 -4.90
C PHE A 23 1.34 -2.30 -5.78
N SER A 24 2.01 -2.58 -6.90
CA SER A 24 1.78 -3.78 -7.70
C SER A 24 3.05 -4.63 -7.66
N VAL A 25 2.95 -5.81 -7.07
CA VAL A 25 4.05 -6.75 -6.87
C VAL A 25 3.92 -7.88 -7.88
N HIS A 26 4.94 -8.07 -8.70
CA HIS A 26 5.03 -9.20 -9.63
C HIS A 26 6.10 -10.17 -9.12
N ALA A 27 5.74 -11.44 -9.06
CA ALA A 27 6.59 -12.49 -8.50
C ALA A 27 6.36 -13.82 -9.21
N ALA A 28 7.34 -14.72 -9.14
CA ALA A 28 7.10 -16.12 -9.43
C ALA A 28 6.03 -16.70 -8.49
N ALA A 29 5.16 -17.56 -9.01
CA ALA A 29 4.07 -18.16 -8.27
C ALA A 29 4.59 -19.09 -7.17
N ASP A 30 4.49 -18.64 -5.92
CA ASP A 30 4.83 -19.43 -4.74
C ASP A 30 3.97 -19.00 -3.54
N CYS A 31 3.49 -19.98 -2.77
CA CYS A 31 2.60 -19.75 -1.63
C CYS A 31 3.24 -18.90 -0.51
N SER A 32 4.56 -18.79 -0.46
CA SER A 32 5.26 -17.98 0.55
C SER A 32 5.26 -16.49 0.23
N VAL A 33 4.99 -16.08 -1.01
CA VAL A 33 5.06 -14.67 -1.43
C VAL A 33 3.98 -13.83 -0.75
N MET A 34 2.71 -14.25 -0.84
CA MET A 34 1.59 -13.50 -0.27
C MET A 34 1.72 -13.20 1.24
N PRO A 35 2.02 -14.17 2.13
CA PRO A 35 2.19 -13.86 3.55
C PRO A 35 3.40 -12.95 3.83
N ARG A 36 4.48 -13.04 3.04
CA ARG A 36 5.65 -12.14 3.15
C ARG A 36 5.32 -10.71 2.73
N VAL A 37 4.52 -10.53 1.68
CA VAL A 37 4.02 -9.20 1.26
C VAL A 37 3.17 -8.60 2.37
N VAL A 38 2.21 -9.35 2.91
CA VAL A 38 1.37 -8.89 4.04
C VAL A 38 2.21 -8.52 5.26
N GLN A 39 3.27 -9.29 5.55
CA GLN A 39 4.16 -9.05 6.68
C GLN A 39 4.86 -7.68 6.62
N VAL A 40 5.17 -7.16 5.42
CA VAL A 40 5.84 -5.85 5.25
C VAL A 40 5.00 -4.72 5.86
N PHE A 41 3.68 -4.77 5.69
CA PHE A 41 2.73 -3.80 6.24
C PHE A 41 2.44 -4.07 7.72
N ALA A 42 2.21 -5.33 8.08
CA ALA A 42 1.89 -5.73 9.45
C ALA A 42 2.98 -5.32 10.45
N LYS A 43 4.26 -5.44 10.09
CA LYS A 43 5.40 -5.02 10.93
C LYS A 43 5.39 -3.54 11.29
N ARG A 44 4.66 -2.71 10.54
CA ARG A 44 4.56 -1.26 10.73
C ARG A 44 3.20 -0.83 11.29
N GLY A 45 2.32 -1.78 11.61
CA GLY A 45 0.95 -1.49 12.05
C GLY A 45 0.07 -0.89 10.95
N LEU A 46 0.42 -1.09 9.68
CA LEU A 46 -0.33 -0.58 8.54
C LEU A 46 -1.32 -1.65 8.06
N LEU A 47 -2.60 -1.27 7.97
CA LEU A 47 -3.65 -2.11 7.41
C LEU A 47 -3.99 -1.62 5.99
N PRO A 48 -3.80 -2.43 4.94
CA PRO A 48 -4.24 -2.07 3.60
C PRO A 48 -5.75 -1.86 3.53
N SER A 49 -6.19 -0.88 2.73
CA SER A 49 -7.60 -0.71 2.40
C SER A 49 -8.05 -1.64 1.28
N GLN A 50 -7.10 -2.10 0.44
CA GLN A 50 -7.32 -3.14 -0.57
C GLN A 50 -6.09 -4.04 -0.66
N LEU A 51 -6.35 -5.33 -0.85
CA LEU A 51 -5.36 -6.36 -1.17
C LEU A 51 -6.00 -7.31 -2.18
N HIS A 52 -5.50 -7.32 -3.40
CA HIS A 52 -5.96 -8.21 -4.46
C HIS A 52 -4.79 -9.03 -4.97
N SER A 53 -5.04 -10.30 -5.28
CA SER A 53 -4.03 -11.20 -5.83
C SER A 53 -4.62 -12.07 -6.92
N SER A 54 -3.88 -12.25 -8.00
CA SER A 54 -4.25 -13.11 -9.12
C SER A 54 -3.03 -13.90 -9.61
N LEU A 55 -3.28 -15.08 -10.12
CA LEU A 55 -2.30 -15.82 -10.91
C LEU A 55 -2.41 -15.41 -12.38
N GLY A 56 -1.29 -15.39 -13.07
CA GLY A 56 -1.15 -15.06 -14.48
C GLY A 56 0.04 -15.77 -15.10
N GLY A 57 0.46 -15.33 -16.28
CA GLY A 57 1.40 -16.07 -17.12
C GLY A 57 0.71 -17.21 -17.88
N ASP A 58 1.40 -17.76 -18.88
CA ASP A 58 0.82 -18.79 -19.77
C ASP A 58 0.49 -20.09 -19.00
N ASP A 59 1.26 -20.40 -17.95
CA ASP A 59 1.12 -21.61 -17.14
C ASP A 59 0.65 -21.33 -15.69
N GLY A 60 0.22 -20.10 -15.38
CA GLY A 60 -0.12 -19.71 -14.00
C GLY A 60 1.11 -19.58 -13.08
N ASP A 61 2.28 -19.36 -13.67
CA ASP A 61 3.59 -19.30 -13.02
C ASP A 61 3.93 -17.91 -12.48
N GLN A 62 3.07 -16.91 -12.72
CA GLN A 62 3.23 -15.56 -12.20
C GLN A 62 2.14 -15.24 -11.18
N LEU A 63 2.54 -14.60 -10.09
CA LEU A 63 1.67 -14.05 -9.07
C LEU A 63 1.75 -12.53 -9.11
N GLN A 64 0.61 -11.88 -9.31
CA GLN A 64 0.45 -10.44 -9.16
C GLN A 64 -0.29 -10.15 -7.86
N ILE A 65 0.21 -9.18 -7.08
CA ILE A 65 -0.43 -8.70 -5.85
C ILE A 65 -0.51 -7.18 -5.89
N ASP A 66 -1.74 -6.66 -5.84
CA ASP A 66 -2.02 -5.24 -5.77
C ASP A 66 -2.44 -4.84 -4.35
N VAL A 67 -1.76 -3.87 -3.77
CA VAL A 67 -1.99 -3.40 -2.40
C VAL A 67 -2.21 -1.90 -2.38
N GLN A 68 -3.25 -1.45 -1.68
CA GLN A 68 -3.51 -0.03 -1.46
C GLN A 68 -3.47 0.26 0.04
N VAL A 69 -2.67 1.24 0.43
CA VAL A 69 -2.48 1.64 1.83
C VAL A 69 -2.80 3.12 1.99
N PRO A 70 -3.87 3.47 2.73
CA PRO A 70 -4.25 4.86 2.95
C PRO A 70 -3.30 5.54 3.94
N ASP A 71 -3.28 6.87 3.92
CA ASP A 71 -2.59 7.71 4.93
C ASP A 71 -1.09 7.41 5.10
N VAL A 72 -0.41 7.07 4.00
CA VAL A 72 1.03 6.80 3.98
C VAL A 72 1.78 7.99 3.39
N ASP A 73 2.77 8.51 4.12
CA ASP A 73 3.69 9.53 3.59
C ASP A 73 4.68 8.93 2.57
N ALA A 74 5.22 9.77 1.68
CA ALA A 74 6.09 9.33 0.60
C ALA A 74 7.33 8.54 1.09
N ARG A 75 7.94 8.95 2.21
CA ARG A 75 9.10 8.25 2.76
C ARG A 75 8.73 6.84 3.24
N THR A 76 7.60 6.71 3.91
CA THR A 76 7.08 5.41 4.35
C THR A 76 6.73 4.55 3.13
N ALA A 77 6.13 5.11 2.09
CA ALA A 77 5.83 4.41 0.84
C ALA A 77 7.10 3.87 0.16
N ASP A 78 8.16 4.67 0.08
CA ASP A 78 9.46 4.24 -0.46
C ASP A 78 10.08 3.09 0.33
N LEU A 79 10.03 3.18 1.67
CA LEU A 79 10.54 2.11 2.55
C LEU A 79 9.74 0.81 2.40
N LEU A 80 8.43 0.90 2.19
CA LEU A 80 7.58 -0.26 1.90
C LEU A 80 7.96 -0.86 0.54
N ALA A 81 8.05 -0.05 -0.51
CA ALA A 81 8.46 -0.51 -1.84
C ALA A 81 9.83 -1.20 -1.81
N GLN A 82 10.80 -0.61 -1.12
CA GLN A 82 12.13 -1.19 -0.96
C GLN A 82 12.09 -2.51 -0.20
N SER A 83 11.26 -2.62 0.84
CA SER A 83 11.08 -3.87 1.59
C SER A 83 10.45 -4.97 0.73
N LEU A 84 9.46 -4.61 -0.11
CA LEU A 84 8.78 -5.55 -1.03
C LEU A 84 9.76 -6.10 -2.08
N ARG A 85 10.61 -5.23 -2.67
CA ARG A 85 11.63 -5.62 -3.66
C ARG A 85 12.68 -6.60 -3.11
N GLN A 86 12.81 -6.71 -1.79
CA GLN A 86 13.77 -7.63 -1.15
C GLN A 86 13.18 -9.01 -0.86
N ILE A 87 11.88 -9.22 -1.10
CA ILE A 87 11.25 -10.52 -0.91
C ILE A 87 11.74 -11.48 -1.99
N VAL A 88 12.25 -12.65 -1.56
CA VAL A 88 12.63 -13.74 -2.48
C VAL A 88 11.41 -14.13 -3.34
N MET A 89 11.64 -14.32 -4.65
CA MET A 89 10.66 -14.52 -5.73
C MET A 89 9.97 -13.26 -6.26
N VAL A 90 10.10 -12.10 -5.61
CA VAL A 90 9.62 -10.83 -6.20
C VAL A 90 10.58 -10.39 -7.30
N GLU A 91 10.02 -10.15 -8.48
CA GLU A 91 10.76 -9.77 -9.68
C GLU A 91 10.73 -8.26 -9.88
N CYS A 92 9.56 -7.64 -9.69
CA CYS A 92 9.42 -6.19 -9.75
C CYS A 92 8.30 -5.68 -8.84
N VAL A 93 8.42 -4.40 -8.47
CA VAL A 93 7.40 -3.68 -7.69
C VAL A 93 7.17 -2.33 -8.34
N LEU A 94 5.95 -2.14 -8.86
CA LEU A 94 5.46 -0.86 -9.35
C LEU A 94 4.82 -0.10 -8.20
N THR A 95 4.99 1.21 -8.20
CA THR A 95 4.45 2.12 -7.19
C THR A 95 3.65 3.23 -7.85
N SER A 96 2.54 3.60 -7.24
CA SER A 96 1.72 4.73 -7.66
C SER A 96 1.08 5.38 -6.44
N GLU A 97 0.60 6.61 -6.59
CA GLU A 97 -0.18 7.30 -5.56
C GLU A 97 -1.57 7.60 -6.13
N LYS A 98 -2.61 7.27 -5.35
CA LYS A 98 -3.98 7.70 -5.61
C LYS A 98 -4.33 8.84 -4.66
N ARG A 99 -4.61 10.01 -5.22
CA ARG A 99 -5.19 11.12 -4.48
C ARG A 99 -6.70 11.13 -4.66
N PRO A 100 -7.48 11.49 -3.63
CA PRO A 100 -8.88 11.82 -3.85
C PRO A 100 -8.93 12.93 -4.91
N ALA A 101 -9.89 12.86 -5.83
CA ALA A 101 -10.18 14.00 -6.69
C ALA A 101 -10.46 15.19 -5.76
N GLU A 102 -9.79 16.31 -5.96
CA GLU A 102 -10.20 17.55 -5.30
C GLU A 102 -11.69 17.72 -5.62
N ALA A 103 -12.51 17.91 -4.60
CA ALA A 103 -13.94 18.07 -4.78
C ALA A 103 -14.14 19.28 -5.70
N GLY A 104 -14.30 18.98 -7.00
CA GLY A 104 -14.49 19.98 -8.03
C GLY A 104 -15.67 20.81 -7.60
N GLU A 105 -15.41 22.11 -7.44
CA GLU A 105 -16.36 23.18 -7.21
C GLU A 105 -17.70 22.79 -7.83
N ALA A 106 -18.69 22.57 -6.95
CA ALA A 106 -20.05 22.26 -7.36
C ALA A 106 -20.45 23.26 -8.45
N ARG A 107 -20.58 22.76 -9.67
CA ARG A 107 -20.95 23.55 -10.83
C ARG A 107 -22.37 24.06 -10.57
N ALA A 108 -22.47 25.29 -10.07
CA ALA A 108 -23.71 26.03 -9.99
C ALA A 108 -24.22 26.22 -11.42
N ALA A 109 -25.35 25.60 -11.73
CA ALA A 109 -26.19 25.86 -12.87
C ALA A 109 -27.64 25.72 -12.42
#